data_AF-A0A938ECI6-F1
#
_entry.id   AF-A0A938ECI6-F1
#
_cell.length_a   1.000
_cell.length_b   1.000
_cell.length_c   1.000
_cell.angle_alpha   90.00
_cell.angle_beta   90.00
_cell.angle_gamma   90.00
#
_symmetry.space_group_name_H-M   'P 1'
#
loop_
_entity.id
_entity.type
_entity.pdbx_description
1 polymer ?
#
loop_
_entity_poly.entity_id
_entity_poly.type
_entity_poly.pdbx_seq_one_letter_code
_entity_poly.pdbx_strand_id
1 'polypeptide(L)'
;KGPFRWVALSGDPEDIYETDRAIAEAFPENLALHRWLRLARERVQFQGLPARICWLGYGERHRAGLVFNELVRTGRVKAPIVIGRDHLDCGSVASPNRETEAMKDGSDAIGDWPILNAMLNTAAGATWVSVHHGGGVGIGYSLHAGQVTVADGTDAAARRIERVLTADPGTGVMRHADAGYEEAIHFAVTNGVDLPSLNR
;
A
#
# COMPACT_ATOMS: atom_id res chain seq x y z
N LYS A 1 -1.18 3.41 8.34
CA LYS A 1 -0.17 2.73 7.47
C LYS A 1 -0.62 1.28 7.24
N GLY A 2 0.03 0.52 6.36
CA GLY A 2 -0.32 -0.89 6.16
C GLY A 2 0.73 -1.70 5.42
N PRO A 3 0.46 -2.98 5.11
CA PRO A 3 1.45 -3.98 4.74
C PRO A 3 1.91 -3.89 3.27
N PHE A 4 2.45 -2.73 2.90
CA PHE A 4 3.07 -2.46 1.60
C PHE A 4 4.25 -3.40 1.35
N ARG A 5 4.27 -4.03 0.19
CA ARG A 5 5.27 -5.05 -0.18
C ARG A 5 5.64 -4.95 -1.65
N TRP A 6 6.81 -5.48 -1.98
CA TRP A 6 7.23 -5.62 -3.37
C TRP A 6 7.99 -6.93 -3.60
N VAL A 7 8.07 -7.32 -4.87
CA VAL A 7 8.65 -8.58 -5.35
C VAL A 7 9.55 -8.30 -6.55
N ALA A 8 10.76 -8.84 -6.54
CA ALA A 8 11.69 -8.75 -7.66
C ALA A 8 11.40 -9.85 -8.69
N LEU A 9 10.94 -9.48 -9.90
CA LEU A 9 10.62 -10.47 -10.95
C LEU A 9 11.85 -11.14 -11.57
N SER A 10 13.05 -10.62 -11.32
CA SER A 10 14.31 -11.22 -11.74
C SER A 10 14.58 -12.55 -11.03
N GLY A 11 13.97 -12.77 -9.86
CA GLY A 11 14.32 -13.86 -8.96
C GLY A 11 15.64 -13.64 -8.21
N ASP A 12 16.31 -12.50 -8.43
CA ASP A 12 17.63 -12.23 -7.86
C ASP A 12 17.52 -11.48 -6.51
N PRO A 13 18.08 -12.03 -5.41
CA PRO A 13 17.99 -11.39 -4.10
C PRO A 13 18.71 -10.03 -4.02
N GLU A 14 19.69 -9.77 -4.89
CA GLU A 14 20.37 -8.47 -4.93
C GLU A 14 19.44 -7.33 -5.33
N ASP A 15 18.39 -7.60 -6.13
CA ASP A 15 17.39 -6.58 -6.46
C ASP A 15 16.64 -6.14 -5.20
N ILE A 16 16.33 -7.06 -4.27
CA ILE A 16 15.73 -6.69 -2.99
C ILE A 16 16.71 -5.91 -2.12
N TYR A 17 17.98 -6.31 -2.06
CA TYR A 17 18.96 -5.55 -1.28
C TYR A 17 19.23 -4.15 -1.84
N GLU A 18 19.14 -3.98 -3.16
CA GLU A 18 19.20 -2.68 -3.82
C GLU A 18 17.97 -1.83 -3.48
N THR A 19 16.77 -2.41 -3.52
CA THR A 19 15.56 -1.70 -3.07
C THR A 19 15.61 -1.35 -1.58
N ASP A 20 16.16 -2.22 -0.71
CA ASP A 20 16.34 -1.93 0.72
C ASP A 20 17.25 -0.71 0.91
N ARG A 21 18.37 -0.62 0.15
CA ARG A 21 19.26 0.56 0.16
C ARG A 21 18.55 1.83 -0.29
N ALA A 22 17.90 1.78 -1.45
CA ALA A 22 17.22 2.93 -2.04
C ALA A 22 16.08 3.45 -1.16
N ILE A 23 15.35 2.56 -0.47
CA ILE A 23 14.29 2.94 0.46
C ILE A 23 14.87 3.58 1.73
N ALA A 24 15.99 3.06 2.25
CA ALA A 24 16.67 3.72 3.37
C ALA A 24 17.17 5.13 3.00
N GLU A 25 17.71 5.31 1.79
CA GLU A 25 18.14 6.60 1.24
C GLU A 25 16.97 7.57 1.01
N ALA A 26 15.81 7.07 0.55
CA ALA A 26 14.63 7.89 0.27
C ALA A 26 13.92 8.40 1.54
N PHE A 27 14.14 7.74 2.69
CA PHE A 27 13.55 8.08 3.99
C PHE A 27 14.61 8.09 5.10
N PRO A 28 15.61 8.98 5.03
CA PRO A 28 16.78 8.93 5.91
C PRO A 28 16.44 9.22 7.38
N GLU A 29 15.41 10.02 7.62
CA GLU A 29 14.88 10.34 8.96
C GLU A 29 14.08 9.20 9.63
N ASN A 30 13.67 8.17 8.88
CA ASN A 30 12.83 7.10 9.43
C ASN A 30 13.66 5.97 10.06
N LEU A 31 14.17 6.22 11.26
CA LEU A 31 15.03 5.27 12.00
C LEU A 31 14.37 3.90 12.24
N ALA A 32 13.04 3.88 12.44
CA ALA A 32 12.29 2.63 12.63
C ALA A 32 12.29 1.78 11.36
N LEU A 33 12.11 2.40 10.19
CA LEU A 33 12.22 1.76 8.88
C LEU A 33 13.63 1.21 8.64
N HIS A 34 14.67 1.98 8.98
CA HIS A 34 16.07 1.53 8.82
C HIS A 34 16.35 0.29 9.67
N ARG A 35 15.92 0.30 10.93
CA ARG A 35 16.01 -0.86 11.83
C ARG A 35 15.25 -2.06 11.26
N TRP A 36 14.05 -1.84 10.72
CA TRP A 36 13.25 -2.90 10.09
C TRP A 36 13.97 -3.53 8.90
N LEU A 37 14.48 -2.74 7.94
CA LEU A 37 15.17 -3.26 6.76
C LEU A 37 16.42 -4.07 7.14
N ARG A 38 17.21 -3.59 8.11
CA ARG A 38 18.36 -4.32 8.62
C ARG A 38 17.96 -5.68 9.22
N LEU A 39 16.96 -5.69 10.11
CA LEU A 39 16.49 -6.93 10.72
C LEU A 39 15.89 -7.88 9.69
N ALA A 40 15.14 -7.36 8.72
CA ALA A 40 14.55 -8.16 7.67
C ALA A 40 15.62 -8.84 6.80
N ARG A 41 16.74 -8.16 6.51
CA ARG A 41 17.89 -8.75 5.83
C ARG A 41 18.60 -9.81 6.67
N GLU A 42 18.76 -9.58 7.97
CA GLU A 42 19.46 -10.52 8.87
C GLU A 42 18.64 -11.77 9.23
N ARG A 43 17.30 -11.64 9.27
CA ARG A 43 16.43 -12.63 9.91
C ARG A 43 15.43 -13.30 8.97
N VAL A 44 15.10 -12.71 7.81
CA VAL A 44 14.08 -13.24 6.90
C VAL A 44 14.76 -13.88 5.70
N GLN A 45 14.56 -15.19 5.54
CA GLN A 45 14.96 -15.92 4.35
C GLN A 45 13.91 -15.75 3.25
N PHE A 46 14.34 -15.57 2.01
CA PHE A 46 13.41 -15.46 0.88
C PHE A 46 12.72 -16.79 0.59
N GLN A 47 11.48 -16.73 0.08
CA GLN A 47 10.68 -17.88 -0.34
C GLN A 47 10.11 -17.61 -1.74
N GLY A 48 10.48 -18.43 -2.73
CA GLY A 48 10.12 -18.17 -4.13
C GLY A 48 10.85 -16.94 -4.67
N LEU A 49 10.14 -16.04 -5.36
CA LEU A 49 10.72 -14.77 -5.79
C LEU A 49 11.10 -13.92 -4.57
N PRO A 50 12.32 -13.34 -4.53
CA PRO A 50 12.71 -12.44 -3.46
C PRO A 50 11.71 -11.29 -3.31
N ALA A 51 11.26 -11.06 -2.09
CA ALA A 51 10.22 -10.10 -1.76
C ALA A 51 10.51 -9.42 -0.42
N ARG A 52 9.99 -8.21 -0.26
CA ARG A 52 10.12 -7.45 0.98
C ARG A 52 8.77 -6.87 1.38
N ILE A 53 8.48 -6.94 2.67
CA ILE A 53 7.40 -6.21 3.34
C ILE A 53 8.01 -5.02 4.07
N CYS A 54 7.39 -3.84 3.96
CA CYS A 54 7.76 -2.64 4.71
C CYS A 54 6.54 -1.74 4.86
N TRP A 55 6.13 -1.45 6.09
CA TRP A 55 4.91 -0.68 6.33
C TRP A 55 5.10 0.80 5.99
N LEU A 56 4.53 1.22 4.86
CA LEU A 56 4.50 2.61 4.40
C LEU A 56 3.06 3.15 4.38
N GLY A 57 2.92 4.45 4.63
CA GLY A 57 1.65 5.19 4.64
C GLY A 57 1.38 6.01 3.38
N TYR A 58 0.32 6.83 3.44
CA TYR A 58 0.05 7.86 2.45
C TYR A 58 1.27 8.79 2.29
N GLY A 59 1.55 9.22 1.06
CA GLY A 59 2.74 10.00 0.72
C GLY A 59 4.03 9.16 0.61
N GLU A 60 4.27 8.23 1.53
CA GLU A 60 5.46 7.35 1.50
C GLU A 60 5.38 6.33 0.36
N ARG A 61 4.20 5.73 0.11
CA ARG A 61 4.04 4.64 -0.87
C ARG A 61 4.33 5.07 -2.30
N HIS A 62 3.79 6.21 -2.77
CA HIS A 62 4.04 6.65 -4.15
C HIS A 62 5.51 7.03 -4.36
N ARG A 63 6.15 7.68 -3.37
CA ARG A 63 7.59 7.98 -3.40
C ARG A 63 8.42 6.71 -3.53
N ALA A 64 8.12 5.68 -2.72
CA ALA A 64 8.78 4.38 -2.80
C ALA A 64 8.58 3.71 -4.17
N GLY A 65 7.35 3.70 -4.70
CA GLY A 65 7.07 3.11 -6.00
C GLY A 65 7.80 3.82 -7.15
N LEU A 66 7.90 5.15 -7.11
CA LEU A 66 8.66 5.92 -8.10
C LEU A 66 10.16 5.64 -8.01
N VAL A 67 10.71 5.49 -6.80
CA VAL A 67 12.09 5.02 -6.59
C VAL A 67 12.30 3.66 -7.23
N PHE A 68 11.40 2.70 -7.03
CA PHE A 68 11.52 1.38 -7.66
C PHE A 68 11.47 1.45 -9.20
N ASN A 69 10.55 2.25 -9.75
CA ASN A 69 10.48 2.43 -11.19
C ASN A 69 11.76 3.05 -11.75
N GLU A 70 12.39 3.96 -11.01
CA GLU A 70 13.68 4.54 -11.37
C GLU A 70 14.83 3.53 -11.36
N LEU A 71 14.87 2.65 -10.37
CA LEU A 71 15.86 1.57 -10.31
C LEU A 71 15.75 0.64 -11.52
N VAL A 72 14.51 0.31 -11.93
CA VAL A 72 14.26 -0.52 -13.12
C VAL A 72 14.69 0.23 -14.39
N ARG A 73 14.31 1.51 -14.52
CA ARG A 73 14.67 2.36 -15.66
C ARG A 73 16.18 2.49 -15.87
N THR A 74 16.93 2.57 -14.78
CA THR A 74 18.39 2.73 -14.79
C THR A 74 19.15 1.40 -14.83
N GLY A 75 18.46 0.26 -14.73
CA GLY A 75 19.08 -1.06 -14.69
C GLY A 75 19.84 -1.35 -13.39
N ARG A 76 19.61 -0.57 -12.32
CA ARG A 76 20.15 -0.86 -10.98
C ARG A 76 19.54 -2.12 -10.36
N VAL A 77 18.32 -2.46 -10.77
CA VAL A 77 17.71 -3.78 -10.57
C VAL A 77 17.53 -4.48 -11.92
N LYS A 78 17.55 -5.81 -11.91
CA LYS A 78 17.69 -6.64 -13.12
C LYS A 78 16.40 -6.81 -13.93
N ALA A 79 15.25 -6.61 -13.30
CA ALA A 79 13.93 -6.79 -13.93
C ALA A 79 12.87 -5.88 -13.27
N PRO A 80 11.66 -5.78 -13.84
CA PRO A 80 10.55 -5.06 -13.22
C PRO A 80 10.24 -5.52 -11.79
N ILE A 81 9.74 -4.59 -10.99
CA ILE A 81 9.34 -4.83 -9.59
C ILE A 81 7.81 -4.81 -9.50
N VAL A 82 7.23 -5.85 -8.90
CA VAL A 82 5.80 -5.89 -8.58
C VAL A 82 5.58 -5.24 -7.22
N ILE A 83 4.62 -4.32 -7.13
CA ILE A 83 4.31 -3.58 -5.90
C ILE A 83 2.86 -3.85 -5.50
N GLY A 84 2.63 -4.32 -4.28
CA GLY A 84 1.30 -4.61 -3.79
C GLY A 84 1.21 -4.57 -2.27
N ARG A 85 0.21 -5.28 -1.74
CA ARG A 85 -0.07 -5.39 -0.30
C ARG A 85 -0.95 -6.60 -0.01
N ASP A 86 -1.18 -6.84 1.28
CA ASP A 86 -2.32 -7.65 1.70
C ASP A 86 -3.64 -6.95 1.38
N HIS A 87 -4.75 -7.69 1.42
CA HIS A 87 -6.09 -7.14 1.47
C HIS A 87 -6.43 -6.51 2.84
N LEU A 88 -5.71 -6.89 3.90
CA LEU A 88 -5.65 -6.14 5.15
C LEU A 88 -4.87 -4.84 4.91
N ASP A 89 -5.58 -3.73 4.78
CA ASP A 89 -4.99 -2.39 4.74
C ASP A 89 -6.02 -1.34 5.14
N CYS A 90 -5.55 -0.13 5.43
CA CYS A 90 -6.33 0.97 5.99
C CYS A 90 -7.62 1.34 5.23
N GLY A 91 -7.73 1.08 3.93
CA GLY A 91 -8.92 1.42 3.13
C GLY A 91 -9.57 0.26 2.41
N SER A 92 -9.08 -0.97 2.58
CA SER A 92 -9.37 -2.06 1.65
C SER A 92 -10.12 -3.24 2.23
N VAL A 93 -10.68 -3.12 3.43
CA VAL A 93 -11.37 -4.22 4.11
C VAL A 93 -12.50 -3.71 5.01
N ALA A 94 -13.62 -4.43 4.98
CA ALA A 94 -14.68 -4.40 5.97
C ALA A 94 -14.77 -5.79 6.61
N SER A 95 -14.57 -5.88 7.91
CA SER A 95 -14.39 -7.13 8.67
C SER A 95 -14.69 -6.85 10.15
N PRO A 96 -15.98 -6.90 10.56
CA PRO A 96 -16.44 -6.48 11.90
C PRO A 96 -15.85 -7.25 13.08
N ASN A 97 -15.24 -8.42 12.83
CA ASN A 97 -14.61 -9.25 13.86
C ASN A 97 -13.07 -9.15 13.84
N ARG A 98 -12.51 -8.21 13.07
CA ARG A 98 -11.06 -7.95 12.95
C ARG A 98 -10.77 -6.49 12.60
N GLU A 99 -10.61 -6.17 11.31
CA GLU A 99 -10.01 -4.91 10.86
C GLU A 99 -10.91 -3.69 11.07
N THR A 100 -12.22 -3.91 11.13
CA THR A 100 -13.21 -2.86 11.34
C THR A 100 -14.05 -3.15 12.58
N GLU A 101 -13.53 -3.95 13.51
CA GLU A 101 -14.16 -4.19 14.80
C GLU A 101 -14.16 -2.90 15.64
N ALA A 102 -15.33 -2.55 16.18
CA ALA A 102 -15.55 -1.42 17.06
C ALA A 102 -15.07 -0.08 16.46
N MET A 103 -15.51 0.21 15.23
CA MET A 103 -15.30 1.53 14.65
C MET A 103 -15.99 2.58 15.54
N LYS A 104 -15.36 3.75 15.70
CA LYS A 104 -15.81 4.81 16.62
C LYS A 104 -17.29 5.23 16.42
N ASP A 105 -17.76 5.19 15.19
CA ASP A 105 -19.11 5.56 14.77
C ASP A 105 -20.06 4.36 14.61
N GLY A 106 -19.60 3.13 14.87
CA GLY A 106 -20.35 1.89 14.67
C GLY A 106 -20.47 1.44 13.22
N SER A 107 -19.66 1.98 12.30
CA SER A 107 -19.64 1.65 10.86
C SER A 107 -18.99 0.30 10.51
N ASP A 108 -18.81 -0.58 11.50
CA ASP A 108 -18.06 -1.83 11.42
C ASP A 108 -18.37 -2.66 10.17
N ALA A 109 -19.66 -2.81 9.85
CA ALA A 109 -20.16 -3.68 8.78
C ALA A 109 -20.36 -2.97 7.42
N ILE A 110 -19.98 -1.69 7.28
CA ILE A 110 -20.13 -0.98 6.01
C ILE A 110 -19.13 -1.53 4.98
N GLY A 111 -19.66 -2.28 4.02
CA GLY A 111 -18.91 -2.95 2.95
C GLY A 111 -18.58 -2.09 1.73
N ASP A 112 -19.01 -0.83 1.68
CA ASP A 112 -18.82 0.04 0.51
C ASP A 112 -17.35 0.38 0.27
N TRP A 113 -16.60 0.64 1.35
CA TRP A 113 -15.20 1.07 1.30
C TRP A 113 -14.26 0.14 0.53
N PRO A 114 -14.21 -1.19 0.78
CA PRO A 114 -13.39 -2.09 -0.02
C PRO A 114 -13.81 -2.15 -1.49
N ILE A 115 -15.10 -1.98 -1.81
CA ILE A 115 -15.57 -1.93 -3.21
C ILE A 115 -15.10 -0.65 -3.89
N LEU A 116 -15.23 0.50 -3.23
CA LEU A 116 -14.71 1.78 -3.70
C LEU A 116 -13.18 1.75 -3.87
N ASN A 117 -12.45 1.11 -2.94
CA ASN A 117 -11.00 0.91 -3.07
C ASN A 117 -10.65 0.14 -4.35
N ALA A 118 -11.36 -0.94 -4.66
CA ALA A 118 -11.15 -1.69 -5.90
C ALA A 118 -11.47 -0.86 -7.15
N MET A 119 -12.62 -0.19 -7.17
CA MET A 119 -13.04 0.65 -8.30
C MET A 119 -12.04 1.79 -8.54
N LEU A 120 -11.60 2.46 -7.48
CA LEU A 120 -10.66 3.57 -7.58
C LEU A 120 -9.27 3.09 -8.01
N ASN A 121 -8.78 1.97 -7.50
CA ASN A 121 -7.51 1.39 -7.95
C ASN A 121 -7.56 0.96 -9.43
N THR A 122 -8.70 0.47 -9.90
CA THR A 122 -8.93 0.16 -11.32
C THR A 122 -8.86 1.44 -12.16
N ALA A 123 -9.55 2.51 -11.73
CA ALA A 123 -9.54 3.80 -12.41
C ALA A 123 -8.16 4.50 -12.37
N ALA A 124 -7.42 4.34 -11.27
CA ALA A 124 -6.08 4.89 -11.08
C ALA A 124 -5.02 4.18 -11.94
N GLY A 125 -5.30 2.97 -12.42
CA GLY A 125 -4.45 2.22 -13.33
C GLY A 125 -3.56 1.17 -12.66
N ALA A 126 -4.05 0.51 -11.61
CA ALA A 126 -3.36 -0.68 -11.08
C ALA A 126 -3.25 -1.75 -12.18
N THR A 127 -2.18 -2.55 -12.14
CA THR A 127 -1.96 -3.62 -13.13
C THR A 127 -2.99 -4.73 -12.99
N TRP A 128 -3.35 -5.08 -11.75
CA TRP A 128 -4.54 -5.87 -11.48
C TRP A 128 -5.17 -5.49 -10.14
N VAL A 129 -6.47 -5.73 -10.06
CA VAL A 129 -7.32 -5.46 -8.91
C VAL A 129 -8.16 -6.70 -8.62
N SER A 130 -8.41 -6.96 -7.35
CA SER A 130 -9.23 -8.09 -6.89
C SER A 130 -10.24 -7.63 -5.86
N VAL A 131 -11.42 -8.27 -5.86
CA VAL A 131 -12.45 -8.15 -4.82
C VAL A 131 -12.74 -9.55 -4.33
N HIS A 132 -12.52 -9.79 -3.05
CA HIS A 132 -12.69 -11.11 -2.44
C HIS A 132 -13.60 -11.02 -1.21
N HIS A 133 -14.11 -12.18 -0.83
CA HIS A 133 -15.00 -12.37 0.31
C HIS A 133 -14.47 -13.44 1.26
N GLY A 134 -14.59 -13.19 2.56
CA GLY A 134 -14.35 -14.16 3.63
C GLY A 134 -12.88 -14.50 3.93
N GLY A 135 -11.93 -13.73 3.42
CA GLY A 135 -10.52 -13.91 3.78
C GLY A 135 -10.28 -13.59 5.26
N GLY A 136 -9.45 -14.40 5.90
CA GLY A 136 -9.09 -14.25 7.31
C GLY A 136 -10.14 -14.75 8.30
N VAL A 137 -11.42 -14.42 8.11
CA VAL A 137 -12.52 -14.67 9.08
C VAL A 137 -13.60 -15.64 8.58
N GLY A 138 -13.47 -16.13 7.35
CA GLY A 138 -14.41 -17.09 6.77
C GLY A 138 -15.60 -16.44 6.07
N ILE A 139 -16.36 -17.29 5.38
CA ILE A 139 -17.52 -16.92 4.55
C ILE A 139 -18.54 -16.15 5.39
N GLY A 140 -18.93 -14.97 4.91
CA GLY A 140 -19.97 -14.11 5.49
C GLY A 140 -19.43 -12.97 6.34
N TYR A 141 -18.13 -12.98 6.67
CA TYR A 141 -17.58 -12.10 7.71
C TYR A 141 -16.66 -10.98 7.21
N SER A 142 -16.24 -11.01 5.94
CA SER A 142 -15.40 -9.93 5.39
C SER A 142 -15.59 -9.70 3.90
N LEU A 143 -15.47 -8.43 3.50
CA LEU A 143 -15.33 -7.98 2.12
C LEU A 143 -14.04 -7.19 2.01
N HIS A 144 -13.20 -7.49 1.02
CA HIS A 144 -11.91 -6.83 0.93
C HIS A 144 -11.31 -6.83 -0.48
N ALA A 145 -10.51 -5.80 -0.76
CA ALA A 145 -9.92 -5.54 -2.06
C ALA A 145 -8.39 -5.59 -2.03
N GLY A 146 -7.82 -6.07 -3.13
CA GLY A 146 -6.39 -6.09 -3.40
C GLY A 146 -6.06 -5.24 -4.61
N GLN A 147 -4.88 -4.64 -4.61
CA GLN A 147 -4.31 -4.00 -5.79
C GLN A 147 -2.84 -4.37 -5.91
N VAL A 148 -2.39 -4.49 -7.16
CA VAL A 148 -0.98 -4.62 -7.48
C VAL A 148 -0.66 -3.79 -8.71
N THR A 149 0.49 -3.13 -8.68
CA THR A 149 1.01 -2.28 -9.75
C THR A 149 2.44 -2.67 -10.08
N VAL A 150 2.76 -2.75 -11.36
CA VAL A 150 4.11 -3.08 -11.84
C VAL A 150 4.91 -1.81 -12.12
N ALA A 151 6.12 -1.73 -11.55
CA ALA A 151 7.16 -0.78 -11.90
C ALA A 151 8.06 -1.41 -12.97
N ASP A 152 7.85 -1.02 -14.23
CA ASP A 152 8.55 -1.56 -15.40
C ASP A 152 9.60 -0.60 -15.98
N GLY A 153 9.85 0.53 -15.30
CA GLY A 153 10.81 1.55 -15.71
C GLY A 153 10.27 2.57 -16.72
N THR A 154 9.03 2.43 -17.17
CA THR A 154 8.43 3.36 -18.15
C THR A 154 7.81 4.58 -17.48
N ASP A 155 7.73 5.69 -18.22
CA ASP A 155 6.99 6.90 -17.80
C ASP A 155 5.49 6.62 -17.61
N ALA A 156 4.95 5.67 -18.37
CA ALA A 156 3.57 5.25 -18.23
C ALA A 156 3.33 4.54 -16.89
N ALA A 157 4.25 3.68 -16.45
CA ALA A 157 4.20 3.08 -15.12
C ALA A 157 4.39 4.13 -14.03
N ALA A 158 5.30 5.09 -14.18
CA ALA A 158 5.50 6.17 -13.22
C ALA A 158 4.18 6.93 -12.92
N ARG A 159 3.43 7.31 -13.96
CA ARG A 159 2.12 7.98 -13.80
C ARG A 159 1.07 7.10 -13.12
N ARG A 160 1.03 5.79 -13.42
CA ARG A 160 0.10 4.85 -12.77
C ARG A 160 0.46 4.64 -11.31
N ILE A 161 1.74 4.44 -11.01
CA ILE A 161 2.28 4.27 -9.66
C ILE A 161 1.92 5.47 -8.78
N GLU A 162 2.15 6.69 -9.28
CA GLU A 162 1.83 7.90 -8.54
C GLU A 162 0.34 7.97 -8.15
N ARG A 163 -0.55 7.70 -9.11
CA ARG A 163 -2.00 7.71 -8.88
C ARG A 163 -2.45 6.59 -7.96
N VAL A 164 -2.09 5.34 -8.25
CA VAL A 164 -2.52 4.16 -7.50
C VAL A 164 -1.99 4.21 -6.07
N LEU A 165 -0.70 4.48 -5.87
CA LEU A 165 -0.09 4.50 -4.54
C LEU A 165 -0.38 5.78 -3.74
N THR A 166 -1.09 6.74 -4.33
CA THR A 166 -1.73 7.86 -3.63
C THR A 166 -3.17 7.52 -3.28
N ALA A 167 -3.95 7.07 -4.27
CA ALA A 167 -5.36 6.73 -4.10
C ALA A 167 -5.58 5.59 -3.11
N ASP A 168 -4.81 4.51 -3.21
CA ASP A 168 -4.96 3.31 -2.39
C ASP A 168 -4.87 3.61 -0.87
N PRO A 169 -3.77 4.15 -0.33
CA PRO A 169 -3.74 4.56 1.08
C PRO A 169 -4.65 5.76 1.37
N GLY A 170 -4.94 6.60 0.35
CA GLY A 170 -5.86 7.74 0.48
C GLY A 170 -7.28 7.32 0.84
N THR A 171 -7.77 6.21 0.27
CA THR A 171 -9.08 5.65 0.67
C THR A 171 -9.13 5.23 2.14
N GLY A 172 -8.00 4.82 2.72
CA GLY A 172 -7.92 4.49 4.14
C GLY A 172 -7.96 5.71 5.04
N VAL A 173 -7.30 6.79 4.64
CA VAL A 173 -7.41 8.10 5.33
C VAL A 173 -8.85 8.60 5.25
N MET A 174 -9.44 8.58 4.05
CA MET A 174 -10.85 8.94 3.82
C MET A 174 -11.80 8.19 4.73
N ARG A 175 -11.73 6.85 4.74
CA ARG A 175 -12.62 5.98 5.53
C ARG A 175 -12.54 6.27 7.04
N HIS A 176 -11.33 6.42 7.58
CA HIS A 176 -11.16 6.65 9.01
C HIS A 176 -11.50 8.08 9.41
N ALA A 177 -11.29 9.05 8.51
CA ALA A 177 -11.73 10.42 8.73
C ALA A 177 -13.27 10.52 8.75
N ASP A 178 -13.94 9.80 7.83
CA ASP A 178 -15.40 9.70 7.78
C ASP A 178 -15.98 9.09 9.07
N ALA A 179 -15.35 8.02 9.59
CA ALA A 179 -15.70 7.42 10.87
C ALA A 179 -15.35 8.29 12.11
N GLY A 180 -14.88 9.52 11.91
CA GLY A 180 -14.68 10.52 12.97
C GLY A 180 -13.39 10.37 13.76
N TYR A 181 -12.37 9.66 13.26
CA TYR A 181 -11.06 9.58 13.92
C TYR A 181 -10.28 10.88 13.72
N GLU A 182 -10.00 11.60 14.81
CA GLU A 182 -9.37 12.91 14.80
C GLU A 182 -7.99 12.89 14.12
N GLU A 183 -7.22 11.82 14.32
CA GLU A 183 -5.91 11.65 13.69
C GLU A 183 -6.03 11.57 12.16
N ALA A 184 -7.03 10.85 11.63
CA ALA A 184 -7.25 10.74 10.19
C ALA A 184 -7.74 12.05 9.59
N ILE A 185 -8.63 12.78 10.29
CA ILE A 185 -9.10 14.11 9.90
C ILE A 185 -7.92 15.10 9.84
N HIS A 186 -7.14 15.18 10.92
CA HIS A 186 -5.98 16.06 10.98
C HIS A 186 -4.95 15.71 9.90
N PHE A 187 -4.70 14.43 9.69
CA PHE A 187 -3.81 13.96 8.64
C PHE A 187 -4.31 14.37 7.24
N ALA A 188 -5.61 14.18 6.96
CA ALA A 188 -6.23 14.55 5.69
C ALA A 188 -6.05 16.04 5.38
N VAL A 189 -6.38 16.91 6.35
CA VAL A 189 -6.22 18.37 6.22
C VAL A 189 -4.76 18.76 6.00
N THR A 190 -3.85 18.21 6.81
CA THR A 190 -2.42 18.58 6.77
C THR A 190 -1.72 18.13 5.49
N ASN A 191 -2.19 17.02 4.90
CA ASN A 191 -1.59 16.43 3.69
C ASN A 191 -2.41 16.70 2.42
N GLY A 192 -3.42 17.58 2.49
CA GLY A 192 -4.23 18.00 1.34
C GLY A 192 -5.00 16.85 0.67
N VAL A 193 -5.49 15.89 1.46
CA VAL A 193 -6.40 14.86 0.95
C VAL A 193 -7.76 15.50 0.71
N ASP A 194 -8.22 15.53 -0.54
CA ASP A 194 -9.49 16.15 -0.90
C ASP A 194 -10.69 15.32 -0.39
N LEU A 195 -11.24 15.74 0.75
CA LEU A 195 -12.40 15.13 1.39
C LEU A 195 -13.57 16.13 1.41
N PRO A 196 -14.56 16.02 0.52
CA PRO A 196 -15.67 16.97 0.43
C PRO A 196 -16.49 17.14 1.72
N SER A 197 -16.50 16.15 2.60
CA SER A 197 -17.17 16.22 3.91
C SER A 197 -16.44 17.07 4.94
N LEU A 198 -15.12 17.26 4.80
CA LEU A 198 -14.28 18.06 5.71
C LEU A 198 -14.02 19.49 5.21
N ASN A 199 -14.22 19.75 3.91
CA ASN A 199 -13.99 21.05 3.28
C ASN A 199 -15.17 22.04 3.47
N ARG A 200 -15.90 21.95 4.59
CA ARG A 200 -17.05 22.82 4.92
C ARG A 200 -16.76 23.74 6.10
#